data_AF-A0A9Q9BLQ5-F1
#
_entry.id   AF-A0A9Q9BLQ5-F1
#
_cell.length_a   1.000
_cell.length_b   1.000
_cell.length_c   1.000
_cell.angle_alpha   90.00
_cell.angle_beta   90.00
_cell.angle_gamma   90.00
#
_symmetry.space_group_name_H-M   'P 1'
#
loop_
_entity.id
_entity.type
_entity.pdbx_description
1 polymer ?
#
loop_
_entity_poly.entity_id
_entity_poly.type
_entity_poly.pdbx_seq_one_letter_code
_entity_poly.pdbx_strand_id
1 'polypeptide(L)' 'MRLDELSKSIIVNTICNNFSEVFKIILFGSRADDSKKGGDIDLLIETPLPCISLL' A
#
# COMPACT_ATOMS: atom_id res chain seq x y z
N MET A 1 -3.06 3.45 -12.95
CA MET A 1 -2.41 3.62 -11.63
C MET A 1 -1.17 4.47 -11.77
N ARG A 2 -1.14 5.62 -11.10
CA ARG A 2 -0.08 6.65 -11.21
C ARG A 2 1.13 6.34 -10.31
N LEU A 3 1.62 5.11 -10.38
CA LEU A 3 2.83 4.64 -9.70
C LEU A 3 3.66 3.84 -10.71
N ASP A 4 4.95 4.15 -10.81
CA ASP A 4 5.87 3.36 -11.63
C ASP A 4 6.21 2.01 -10.96
N GLU A 5 6.82 1.10 -11.71
CA GLU A 5 7.14 -0.24 -11.21
C GLU A 5 8.10 -0.22 -10.02
N LEU A 6 9.04 0.73 -9.99
CA LEU A 6 9.99 0.87 -8.89
C LEU A 6 9.25 1.24 -7.59
N SER A 7 8.36 2.23 -7.65
CA SER A 7 7.55 2.68 -6.51
C SER A 7 6.64 1.57 -6.01
N LYS A 8 6.01 0.81 -6.92
CA LYS A 8 5.20 -0.37 -6.55
C LYS A 8 6.03 -1.39 -5.80
N SER A 9 7.21 -1.73 -6.31
CA SER A 9 8.12 -2.69 -5.70
C SER A 9 8.57 -2.23 -4.31
N ILE A 10 8.96 -0.96 -4.16
CA ILE A 10 9.34 -0.39 -2.86
C ILE A 10 8.17 -0.49 -1.87
N ILE A 11 6.97 -0.04 -2.26
CA ILE A 11 5.78 -0.08 -1.39
C ILE A 11 5.48 -1.51 -0.93
N VAL A 12 5.38 -2.45 -1.88
CA VAL A 12 5.05 -3.86 -1.58
C VAL A 12 6.11 -4.48 -0.68
N ASN A 13 7.39 -4.31 -0.99
CA ASN A 13 8.48 -4.87 -0.19
C ASN A 13 8.52 -4.26 1.21
N THR A 14 8.32 -2.95 1.35
CA THR A 14 8.26 -2.30 2.65
C THR A 14 7.11 -2.84 3.49
N ILE A 15 5.91 -3.01 2.92
CA ILE A 15 4.78 -3.59 3.65
C ILE A 15 5.09 -5.03 4.05
N CYS A 16 5.50 -5.90 3.12
CA CYS A 16 5.79 -7.30 3.42
C CYS A 16 6.94 -7.49 4.42
N ASN A 17 7.88 -6.54 4.52
CA ASN A 17 8.97 -6.60 5.50
C ASN A 17 8.55 -6.15 6.92
N ASN A 18 7.45 -5.41 7.06
CA ASN A 18 7.00 -4.86 8.35
C ASN A 18 5.76 -5.57 8.91
N PHE A 19 5.03 -6.33 8.10
CA PHE A 19 3.88 -7.12 8.51
C PHE A 19 4.21 -8.61 8.44
N SER A 20 3.89 -9.37 9.49
CA SER A 20 4.14 -10.81 9.53
C SER A 20 3.31 -11.59 8.50
N GLU A 21 2.13 -11.06 8.15
CA GLU A 21 1.25 -11.65 7.14
C GLU A 21 0.39 -10.56 6.50
N VAL A 22 0.27 -10.60 5.17
CA VAL A 22 -0.46 -9.63 4.35
C VAL A 22 -1.34 -10.40 3.38
N PHE A 23 -2.65 -10.23 3.48
CA PHE A 23 -3.61 -10.86 2.55
C PHE A 23 -3.83 -10.03 1.30
N LYS A 24 -3.84 -8.70 1.44
CA LYS A 24 -4.08 -7.80 0.33
C LYS A 24 -3.45 -6.43 0.55
N ILE A 25 -2.99 -5.85 -0.55
CA ILE A 25 -2.56 -4.45 -0.66
C ILE A 25 -3.40 -3.83 -1.76
N ILE A 26 -4.25 -2.85 -1.43
CA ILE A 26 -5.09 -2.14 -2.40
C ILE A 26 -4.64 -0.69 -2.48
N LEU A 27 -4.31 -0.22 -3.68
CA LEU A 27 -4.24 1.21 -3.95
C LEU A 27 -5.65 1.75 -4.19
N PHE A 28 -6.01 2.80 -3.44
CA PHE A 28 -7.24 3.54 -3.66
C PHE A 28 -6.97 5.04 -3.75
N GLY A 29 -8.02 5.85 -3.78
CA GLY A 29 -7.90 7.29 -3.79
C GLY A 29 -7.36 7.86 -5.11
N SER A 30 -6.68 9.00 -5.00
CA SER A 30 -6.34 9.83 -6.17
C SER A 30 -5.37 9.16 -7.15
N ARG A 31 -4.49 8.28 -6.66
CA ARG A 31 -3.44 7.62 -7.46
C ARG A 31 -3.89 6.37 -8.19
N ALA A 32 -5.08 5.84 -7.89
CA ALA A 32 -5.68 4.74 -8.63
C ALA A 32 -6.14 5.16 -10.05
N ASP A 33 -6.47 6.44 -10.22
CA ASP A 33 -6.99 7.02 -11.46
C ASP A 33 -5.92 7.86 -12.18
N ASP A 34 -5.57 7.47 -13.41
CA ASP A 34 -4.52 8.15 -14.19
C ASP A 34 -4.89 9.56 -14.66
N SER A 35 -6.19 9.87 -14.70
CA SER A 35 -6.69 11.18 -15.13
C SER A 35 -6.61 12.27 -14.06
N LYS A 36 -6.50 11.91 -12.78
CA LYS A 36 -6.43 12.85 -11.65
C LYS A 36 -5.01 13.39 -11.47
N LYS A 37 -4.85 14.60 -10.92
CA LYS A 37 -3.55 15.24 -10.67
C LYS A 37 -3.23 15.31 -9.18
N GLY A 38 -1.93 15.21 -8.86
CA GLY A 38 -1.42 15.36 -7.48
C GLY A 38 -1.87 14.24 -6.54
N GLY A 39 -1.81 14.52 -5.23
CA GLY A 39 -2.33 13.67 -4.16
C GLY A 39 -1.33 12.68 -3.56
N ASP A 40 -1.65 12.29 -2.34
CA ASP A 40 -0.94 11.26 -1.57
C ASP A 40 -1.22 9.86 -2.11
N ILE A 41 -0.49 8.88 -1.59
CA ILE A 41 -0.68 7.46 -1.91
C ILE A 41 -1.55 6.84 -0.81
N ASP A 42 -2.82 6.58 -1.13
CA ASP A 42 -3.77 5.97 -0.21
C ASP A 42 -3.76 4.43 -0.35
N LEU A 43 -3.36 3.71 0.71
CA LEU A 43 -3.26 2.25 0.70
C LEU A 43 -4.13 1.61 1.78
N LEU A 44 -4.84 0.54 1.42
CA LEU A 44 -5.50 -0.36 2.36
C LEU A 44 -4.68 -1.64 2.44
N ILE A 45 -4.27 -2.01 3.67
CA ILE A 45 -3.56 -3.26 3.93
C ILE A 45 -4.50 -4.17 4.72
N GLU A 46 -4.79 -5.35 4.17
CA GLU A 46 -5.61 -6.37 4.82
C GLU A 46 -4.68 -7.40 5.46
N THR A 47 -4.79 -7.55 6.78
CA THR A 47 -3.99 -8.49 7.59
C THR A 47 -4.92 -9.41 8.39
N PRO A 48 -4.50 -10.65 8.72
CA PRO A 48 -5.35 -11.61 9.43
C PRO A 48 -5.68 -11.19 10.86
N LEU A 49 -4.78 -10.44 11.49
CA LEU A 49 -4.97 -9.85 12.81
C LEU A 49 -4.74 -8.35 12.71
N PRO A 50 -5.43 -7.53 13.55
CA PRO A 50 -5.09 -6.12 13.66
C PRO A 50 -3.60 -6.00 14.02
N CYS A 51 -2.93 -5.02 13.43
CA CYS A 51 -1.58 -4.67 13.81
C CYS A 51 -1.59 -4.20 15.27
N ILE A 52 -1.36 -5.13 16.20
CA ILE A 52 -1.10 -4.80 17.60
C ILE A 52 0.38 -4.46 17.63
N SER A 53 0.67 -3.17 17.75
CA SER A 53 2.00 -2.73 18.15
C SER A 53 2.25 -3.31 19.55
N LEU A 54 3.01 -4.40 19.63
CA LEU A 54 3.67 -4.80 20.87
C LEU A 54 4.80 -3.78 21.12
N LEU A 55 4.43 -2.66 21.73
CA LEU A 55 5.36 -1.78 22.46
C LEU A 55 5.22 -2.10 23.95
#